data_AF-A0A3L7VK55-F1
#
_entry.id   AF-A0A3L7VK55-F1
#
_cell.length_a   1.000
_cell.length_b   1.000
_cell.length_c   1.000
_cell.angle_alpha   90.00
_cell.angle_beta   90.00
_cell.angle_gamma   90.00
#
_symmetry.space_group_name_H-M   'P 1'
#
loop_
_entity.id
_entity.type
_entity.pdbx_description
1 polymer ?
#
loop_
_entity_poly.entity_id
_entity_poly.type
_entity_poly.pdbx_seq_one_letter_code
_entity_poly.pdbx_strand_id
1 'polypeptide(L)' 'MPTSLLALTLLDRVPGIAFGLPLVLVAAVVFAATHHEDPAAIRRATLEWLGWLGGILGGVLVVVWLVGRLV' A
#
# COMPACT_ATOMS: atom_id res chain seq x y z
N MET A 1 -12.70 0.24 -28.80
CA MET A 1 -11.92 0.03 -27.57
C MET A 1 -12.57 0.76 -26.37
N PRO A 2 -13.81 0.43 -25.98
CA PRO A 2 -14.52 1.13 -24.91
C PRO A 2 -13.96 0.84 -23.50
N THR A 3 -13.29 -0.29 -23.32
CA THR A 3 -12.68 -0.72 -22.04
C THR A 3 -11.50 0.16 -21.63
N SER A 4 -10.75 0.70 -22.58
CA SER A 4 -9.61 1.59 -22.33
C SER A 4 -10.04 2.94 -21.73
N LEU A 5 -11.14 3.52 -22.22
CA LEU A 5 -11.69 4.78 -21.71
C LEU A 5 -12.32 4.62 -20.32
N LEU A 6 -12.93 3.46 -20.06
CA LEU A 6 -13.51 3.14 -18.76
C LEU A 6 -12.43 2.90 -17.69
N ALA A 7 -11.30 2.30 -18.07
CA ALA A 7 -10.13 2.16 -17.20
C ALA A 7 -9.48 3.51 -16.88
N LEU A 8 -9.34 4.40 -17.86
CA LEU A 8 -8.79 5.75 -17.67
C LEU A 8 -9.66 6.62 -16.76
N THR A 9 -10.98 6.59 -16.92
CA THR A 9 -11.91 7.36 -16.08
C THR A 9 -12.02 6.82 -14.65
N LEU A 10 -11.83 5.51 -14.45
CA LEU A 10 -11.65 4.92 -13.12
C LEU A 10 -10.31 5.32 -12.51
N LEU A 11 -9.22 5.34 -13.28
CA LEU A 11 -7.90 5.75 -12.78
C LEU A 11 -7.87 7.22 -12.32
N ASP A 12 -8.61 8.11 -12.99
CA ASP A 12 -8.72 9.53 -12.64
C ASP A 12 -9.60 9.79 -11.40
N ARG A 13 -10.57 8.90 -11.12
CA ARG A 13 -11.54 9.08 -10.01
C ARG A 13 -11.24 8.24 -8.78
N VAL A 14 -10.57 7.12 -8.95
CA VAL A 14 -10.32 6.20 -7.84
C VAL A 14 -9.06 6.68 -7.13
N PRO A 15 -9.15 7.06 -5.85
CA PRO A 15 -8.02 7.59 -5.10
C PRO A 15 -6.89 6.57 -5.15
N GLY A 16 -5.66 7.04 -5.42
CA GLY A 16 -4.48 6.18 -5.55
C GLY A 16 -4.24 5.22 -4.38
N ILE A 17 -4.83 5.50 -3.22
CA ILE A 17 -4.88 4.60 -2.06
C ILE A 17 -5.63 3.29 -2.36
N ALA A 18 -6.76 3.35 -3.06
CA ALA A 18 -7.61 2.18 -3.32
C ALA A 18 -6.96 1.14 -4.25
N PHE A 19 -6.06 1.56 -5.15
CA PHE A 19 -5.27 0.63 -5.96
C PHE A 19 -3.85 0.44 -5.43
N GLY A 20 -3.22 1.50 -4.92
CA GLY A 20 -1.85 1.48 -4.43
C GLY A 20 -1.68 0.63 -3.18
N LEU A 21 -2.58 0.75 -2.19
CA LEU A 21 -2.47 -0.03 -0.97
C LEU A 21 -2.58 -1.54 -1.25
N PRO A 22 -3.61 -2.03 -1.98
CA PRO A 22 -3.66 -3.44 -2.35
C PRO A 22 -2.45 -3.92 -3.16
N LEU A 23 -1.93 -3.09 -4.08
CA LEU A 23 -0.77 -3.45 -4.88
C LEU A 23 0.49 -3.62 -4.00
N VAL A 24 0.67 -2.74 -3.02
CA VAL A 24 1.77 -2.81 -2.05
C VAL A 24 1.64 -4.05 -1.17
N LEU A 25 0.43 -4.42 -0.76
CA LEU A 25 0.18 -5.66 -0.03
C LEU A 25 0.59 -6.89 -0.85
N VAL A 26 0.18 -6.94 -2.11
CA VAL A 26 0.54 -8.03 -3.03
C VAL A 26 2.06 -8.08 -3.22
N ALA A 27 2.71 -6.93 -3.41
CA ALA A 27 4.16 -6.84 -3.55
C ALA A 27 4.90 -7.35 -2.31
N ALA A 28 4.44 -7.00 -1.10
CA ALA A 28 5.02 -7.48 0.15
C ALA A 28 4.92 -9.01 0.30
N VAL A 29 3.76 -9.59 -0.06
CA VAL A 29 3.57 -11.05 -0.05
C VAL A 29 4.48 -11.73 -1.07
N VAL A 30 4.56 -11.22 -2.30
CA VAL A 30 5.41 -11.77 -3.36
C VAL A 30 6.89 -11.70 -2.94
N PHE A 31 7.33 -10.57 -2.39
CA PHE A 31 8.69 -10.40 -1.88
C PHE A 31 9.02 -11.38 -0.76
N ALA A 32 8.11 -11.56 0.21
CA ALA A 32 8.31 -12.51 1.29
C ALA A 32 8.35 -13.97 0.78
N ALA A 33 7.48 -14.32 -0.17
CA ALA A 33 7.40 -15.66 -0.75
C ALA A 33 8.62 -16.03 -1.62
N THR A 34 9.27 -15.06 -2.26
CA THR A 34 10.50 -15.32 -3.03
C THR A 34 11.75 -15.36 -2.16
N HIS A 35 11.68 -14.85 -0.93
CA HIS A 35 12.81 -14.76 -0.01
C HIS A 35 12.82 -15.84 1.07
N HIS A 36 11.66 -16.41 1.40
CA HIS A 36 11.51 -17.42 2.45
C HIS A 36 10.75 -18.64 1.92
N GLU A 37 11.26 -19.83 2.21
CA GLU A 37 10.59 -21.10 1.87
C GLU A 37 9.63 -21.58 2.97
N ASP A 38 9.87 -21.17 4.23
CA ASP A 38 9.02 -21.51 5.38
C ASP A 38 7.75 -20.63 5.43
N PRO A 39 6.54 -21.22 5.43
CA PRO A 39 5.28 -20.47 5.55
C PRO A 39 5.20 -19.56 6.78
N ALA A 40 5.81 -19.95 7.91
CA ALA A 40 5.79 -19.13 9.11
C ALA A 40 6.66 -17.87 8.96
N ALA A 41 7.81 -17.99 8.28
CA ALA A 41 8.68 -16.88 7.95
C ALA A 41 8.02 -15.90 6.95
N ILE A 42 7.35 -16.41 5.90
CA ILE A 42 6.61 -15.58 4.93
C ILE A 42 5.54 -14.73 5.64
N ARG A 43 4.75 -15.36 6.53
CA ARG A 43 3.70 -14.66 7.29
C ARG A 43 4.30 -13.58 8.18
N ARG A 44 5.39 -13.87 8.88
CA ARG A 44 6.05 -12.91 9.76
C ARG A 44 6.57 -11.70 8.98
N ALA A 45 7.31 -11.95 7.89
CA ALA A 45 7.83 -10.89 7.04
C ALA A 45 6.70 -10.02 6.45
N THR A 46 5.60 -10.63 6.01
CA THR A 46 4.42 -9.89 5.51
C THR A 46 3.83 -8.97 6.58
N LEU A 47 3.70 -9.43 7.83
CA LEU A 47 3.20 -8.63 8.95
C LEU A 47 4.15 -7.49 9.33
N GLU A 48 5.46 -7.73 9.28
CA GLU A 48 6.47 -6.69 9.53
C GLU A 48 6.41 -5.59 8.46
N TRP A 49 6.31 -5.97 7.18
CA TRP A 49 6.10 -5.02 6.08
C TRP A 49 4.81 -4.22 6.24
N LEU A 50 3.71 -4.88 6.60
CA LEU A 50 2.44 -4.23 6.89
C LEU A 50 2.55 -3.19 8.01
N GLY A 51 3.18 -3.57 9.13
CA GLY A 51 3.40 -2.70 10.27
C GLY A 51 4.29 -1.51 9.92
N TRP A 52 5.38 -1.75 9.18
CA TRP A 52 6.30 -0.70 8.72
C TRP A 52 5.60 0.29 7.78
N LEU A 53 4.85 -0.21 6.79
CA LEU A 53 4.16 0.61 5.81
C LEU A 53 3.05 1.45 6.44
N GLY A 54 2.24 0.81 7.31
CA GLY A 54 1.21 1.49 8.09
C GLY A 54 1.80 2.52 9.05
N GLY A 55 2.92 2.20 9.69
CA GLY A 55 3.61 3.11 10.62
C GLY A 55 4.15 4.36 9.95
N ILE A 56 4.85 4.23 8.82
CA ILE A 56 5.37 5.38 8.08
C ILE A 56 4.25 6.21 7.49
N LEU A 57 3.31 5.58 6.77
CA LEU A 57 2.19 6.29 6.16
C LEU A 57 1.37 7.03 7.23
N GLY A 58 1.03 6.34 8.32
CA GLY A 58 0.31 6.93 9.45
C GLY A 58 1.08 8.08 10.08
N GLY A 59 2.38 7.92 10.34
CA GLY A 59 3.22 8.97 10.89
C GLY A 59 3.28 10.20 10.00
N VAL A 60 3.47 10.03 8.69
CA VAL A 60 3.47 11.13 7.72
C VAL A 60 2.12 11.84 7.69
N LEU A 61 1.00 11.09 7.68
CA LEU A 61 -0.33 11.69 7.69
C LEU A 61 -0.61 12.48 8.97
N VAL A 62 -0.16 11.99 10.13
CA VAL A 62 -0.25 12.73 11.40
C VAL A 62 0.56 14.02 11.34
N VAL A 63 1.78 13.97 10.82
CA VAL A 63 2.64 15.17 10.66
C VAL A 63 1.97 16.18 9.74
N VAL A 64 1.50 15.77 8.57
CA VAL A 64 0.80 16.65 7.61
C VAL A 64 -0.45 17.25 8.25
N TRP A 65 -1.23 16.45 8.98
CA TRP A 65 -2.41 16.92 9.70
C TRP A 65 -2.05 17.98 10.74
N LEU A 66 -1.02 17.75 11.56
CA LEU A 66 -0.55 18.72 12.55
C LEU A 66 -0.08 20.01 11.90
N VAL A 67 0.74 19.93 10.85
CA VAL A 67 1.24 21.10 10.12
C VAL A 67 0.08 21.91 9.52
N GLY A 68 -0.92 21.25 8.94
CA GLY A 68 -2.12 21.91 8.41
C GLY A 68 -3.01 22.57 9.47
N ARG A 69 -2.75 22.33 10.77
CA ARG A 69 -3.41 23.05 11.88
C ARG A 69 -2.59 24.25 12.39
N LEU A 70 -1.30 24.30 12.06
CA LEU A 70 -0.37 25.35 12.46
C LEU A 70 -0.25 26.46 11.40
N VAL A 71 -0.60 26.15 10.15
CA VAL A 71 -0.67 27.08 9.00
C VAL A 71 -2.11 27.56 8.84
#